data_AF-A0A6N8YMW3-F1
#
_entry.id   AF-A0A6N8YMW3-F1
#
_cell.length_a   1.000
_cell.length_b   1.000
_cell.length_c   1.000
_cell.angle_alpha   90.00
_cell.angle_beta   90.00
_cell.angle_gamma   90.00
#
_symmetry.space_group_name_H-M   'P 1'
#
loop_
_entity.id
_entity.type
_entity.pdbx_description
1 polymer ?
#
loop_
_entity_poly.entity_id
_entity_poly.type
_entity_poly.pdbx_seq_one_letter_code
_entity_poly.pdbx_strand_id
1 'polypeptide(L)'
;MTQDDRVRAAEEVLAATGPLRNLSDEVRSYPLRLLRLVAEQHAARNAPVSDHMLRLPPYLGETALRGLLEGGFVERVTASYAVYAYAPTQEGLALLASLEESTGAPKARKPRKRG
;
A
#
# COMPACT_ATOMS: atom_id res chain seq x y z
N MET A 1 -34.59 17.33 -8.51
CA MET A 1 -33.52 16.37 -8.84
C MET A 1 -33.04 16.68 -10.26
N THR A 2 -31.85 17.26 -10.34
CA THR A 2 -31.19 17.64 -11.60
C THR A 2 -30.74 16.40 -12.38
N GLN A 3 -30.29 16.59 -13.61
CA GLN A 3 -29.73 15.48 -14.39
C GLN A 3 -28.43 14.95 -13.74
N ASP A 4 -27.64 15.83 -13.15
CA ASP A 4 -26.40 15.48 -12.44
C ASP A 4 -26.68 14.65 -11.18
N ASP A 5 -27.75 14.96 -10.44
CA ASP A 5 -28.16 14.16 -9.28
C ASP A 5 -28.52 12.72 -9.68
N ARG A 6 -29.12 12.54 -10.87
CA ARG A 6 -29.49 11.20 -11.37
C ARG A 6 -28.29 10.40 -11.82
N VAL A 7 -27.34 11.04 -12.49
CA VAL A 7 -26.08 10.40 -12.91
C VAL A 7 -25.32 9.92 -11.67
N ARG A 8 -25.15 10.79 -10.68
CA ARG A 8 -24.48 10.43 -9.43
C ARG A 8 -25.15 9.27 -8.71
N ALA A 9 -26.49 9.27 -8.64
CA ALA A 9 -27.23 8.15 -8.06
C ALA A 9 -27.01 6.83 -8.83
N ALA A 10 -26.93 6.88 -10.16
CA ALA A 10 -26.64 5.70 -10.98
C ALA A 10 -25.19 5.20 -10.78
N GLU A 11 -24.22 6.11 -10.67
CA GLU A 11 -22.83 5.77 -10.34
C GLU A 11 -22.72 5.10 -8.97
N GLU A 12 -23.43 5.60 -7.96
CA GLU A 12 -23.48 5.00 -6.62
C GLU A 12 -24.06 3.58 -6.63
N VAL A 13 -25.13 3.34 -7.40
CA VAL A 13 -25.71 2.01 -7.58
C VAL A 13 -24.71 1.06 -8.23
N LEU A 14 -23.98 1.51 -9.26
CA LEU A 14 -22.95 0.70 -9.92
C LEU A 14 -21.77 0.42 -8.96
N ALA A 15 -21.27 1.43 -8.26
CA ALA A 15 -20.17 1.30 -7.30
C ALA A 15 -20.50 0.32 -6.16
N ALA A 16 -21.78 0.17 -5.80
CA ALA A 16 -22.23 -0.78 -4.79
C ALA A 16 -22.21 -2.25 -5.25
N THR A 17 -22.06 -2.54 -6.55
CA THR A 17 -21.96 -3.90 -7.07
C THR A 17 -20.71 -4.61 -6.54
N GLY A 18 -20.81 -5.92 -6.29
CA GLY A 18 -19.74 -6.71 -5.69
C GLY A 18 -18.36 -6.53 -6.38
N PRO A 19 -18.25 -6.68 -7.72
CA PRO A 19 -16.98 -6.52 -8.41
C PRO A 19 -16.36 -5.13 -8.26
N LEU A 20 -17.15 -4.05 -8.34
CA LEU A 20 -16.65 -2.68 -8.23
C LEU A 20 -16.26 -2.30 -6.79
N ARG A 21 -16.97 -2.83 -5.79
CA ARG A 21 -16.54 -2.72 -4.39
C ARG A 21 -15.22 -3.44 -4.15
N ASN A 22 -15.11 -4.69 -4.61
CA ASN A 22 -13.89 -5.48 -4.45
C ASN A 22 -12.69 -4.80 -5.13
N LEU A 23 -12.89 -4.23 -6.33
CA LEU A 23 -11.86 -3.45 -7.01
C LEU A 23 -11.47 -2.20 -6.21
N SER A 24 -12.45 -1.51 -5.61
CA SER A 24 -12.18 -0.33 -4.77
C SER A 24 -11.37 -0.69 -3.53
N ASP A 25 -11.65 -1.83 -2.89
CA ASP A 25 -10.89 -2.33 -1.74
C ASP A 25 -9.47 -2.76 -2.15
N GLU A 26 -9.33 -3.35 -3.34
CA GLU A 26 -8.05 -3.72 -3.91
C GLU A 26 -7.19 -2.46 -4.19
N VAL A 27 -7.77 -1.40 -4.76
CA VAL A 27 -7.07 -0.12 -4.99
C VAL A 27 -6.56 0.49 -3.68
N ARG A 28 -7.29 0.33 -2.57
CA ARG A 28 -6.87 0.84 -1.25
C ARG A 28 -5.79 -0.01 -0.59
N SER A 29 -5.86 -1.33 -0.74
CA SER A 29 -5.03 -2.27 0.02
C SER A 29 -3.78 -2.72 -0.72
N TYR A 30 -3.83 -2.80 -2.06
CA TYR A 30 -2.71 -3.28 -2.88
C TYR A 30 -1.44 -2.41 -2.73
N PRO A 31 -1.49 -1.07 -2.71
CA PRO A 31 -0.27 -0.25 -2.54
C PRO A 31 0.48 -0.57 -1.24
N LEU A 32 -0.24 -0.83 -0.15
CA LEU A 32 0.39 -1.22 1.11
C LEU A 32 1.07 -2.59 1.03
N ARG A 33 0.43 -3.56 0.36
CA ARG A 33 1.06 -4.88 0.11
C ARG A 33 2.29 -4.77 -0.77
N LEU A 34 2.24 -3.92 -1.80
CA LEU A 34 3.37 -3.65 -2.67
C LEU A 34 4.53 -3.00 -1.90
N LEU A 35 4.25 -2.02 -1.04
CA LEU A 35 5.27 -1.40 -0.18
C LEU A 35 5.95 -2.43 0.74
N ARG A 36 5.16 -3.32 1.37
CA ARG A 36 5.72 -4.44 2.16
C ARG A 36 6.61 -5.35 1.33
N LEU A 37 6.16 -5.74 0.14
CA LEU A 37 6.94 -6.57 -0.77
C LEU A 37 8.28 -5.90 -1.12
N VAL A 38 8.27 -4.61 -1.48
CA VAL A 38 9.50 -3.87 -1.78
C VAL A 38 10.43 -3.86 -0.57
N ALA A 39 9.92 -3.57 0.63
CA ALA A 39 10.72 -3.51 1.84
C ALA A 39 11.34 -4.87 2.22
N GLU A 40 10.55 -5.95 2.16
CA GLU A 40 11.02 -7.31 2.45
C GLU A 40 12.08 -7.77 1.45
N GLN A 41 11.85 -7.55 0.15
CA GLN A 41 12.81 -7.95 -0.89
C GLN A 41 14.10 -7.11 -0.84
N HIS A 42 13.98 -5.82 -0.51
CA HIS A 42 15.13 -4.94 -0.31
C HIS A 42 15.96 -5.40 0.89
N ALA A 43 15.32 -5.65 2.04
CA ALA A 43 15.99 -6.10 3.25
C ALA A 43 16.65 -7.48 3.07
N ALA A 44 15.96 -8.43 2.43
CA ALA A 44 16.48 -9.78 2.20
C ALA A 44 17.72 -9.81 1.30
N ARG A 45 17.84 -8.85 0.36
CA ARG A 45 18.97 -8.78 -0.57
C ARG A 45 20.02 -7.74 -0.20
N ASN A 46 19.69 -6.84 0.72
CA ASN A 46 20.43 -5.61 0.97
C ASN A 46 20.73 -4.85 -0.34
N ALA A 47 19.74 -4.80 -1.24
CA ALA A 47 19.87 -4.24 -2.59
C ALA A 47 18.51 -3.78 -3.14
N PRO A 48 18.51 -2.83 -4.11
CA PRO A 48 17.29 -2.40 -4.79
C PRO A 48 16.51 -3.52 -5.49
N VAL A 49 15.19 -3.42 -5.45
CA VAL A 49 14.26 -4.39 -6.07
C VAL A 49 14.00 -4.00 -7.52
N SER A 50 14.32 -4.87 -8.47
CA SER A 50 14.09 -4.60 -9.89
C SER A 50 12.61 -4.73 -10.27
N ASP A 51 12.19 -3.97 -11.28
CA ASP A 51 10.84 -3.97 -11.85
C ASP A 51 10.30 -5.36 -12.22
N HIS A 52 11.10 -6.18 -12.88
CA HIS A 52 10.73 -7.54 -13.28
C HIS A 52 10.53 -8.50 -12.10
N MET A 53 11.01 -8.15 -10.91
CA MET A 53 10.79 -8.95 -9.70
C MET A 53 9.47 -8.66 -9.01
N LEU A 54 8.90 -7.46 -9.20
CA LEU A 54 7.67 -7.05 -8.52
C LEU A 54 6.40 -7.72 -9.05
N ARG A 55 6.48 -8.42 -10.22
CA ARG A 55 5.35 -9.13 -10.87
C ARG A 55 4.02 -8.39 -10.72
N LEU A 56 4.01 -7.11 -11.11
CA LEU A 56 2.88 -6.22 -10.91
C LEU A 56 1.67 -6.70 -11.73
N PRO A 57 0.46 -6.78 -11.15
CA PRO A 57 -0.78 -6.80 -11.92
C PRO A 57 -0.80 -5.56 -12.81
N PRO A 58 -1.25 -5.62 -14.08
CA PRO A 58 -1.02 -4.57 -15.08
C PRO A 58 -1.35 -3.13 -14.60
N TYR A 59 -2.57 -2.65 -14.84
CA TYR A 59 -2.92 -1.26 -14.54
C TYR A 59 -2.89 -0.95 -13.03
N LEU A 60 -3.39 -1.88 -12.22
CA LEU A 60 -3.45 -1.71 -10.76
C LEU A 60 -2.06 -1.59 -10.14
N GLY A 61 -1.15 -2.51 -10.49
CA GLY A 61 0.19 -2.55 -9.91
C GLY A 61 1.03 -1.38 -10.36
N GLU A 62 0.92 -0.97 -11.63
CA GLU A 62 1.58 0.23 -12.12
C GLU A 62 1.04 1.51 -11.43
N THR A 63 -0.27 1.63 -11.28
CA THR A 63 -0.89 2.78 -10.60
C THR A 63 -0.48 2.83 -9.13
N ALA A 64 -0.46 1.69 -8.45
CA ALA A 64 -0.02 1.61 -7.07
C ALA A 64 1.45 1.98 -6.90
N LEU A 65 2.33 1.48 -7.78
CA LEU A 65 3.76 1.83 -7.74
C LEU A 65 3.98 3.32 -7.99
N ARG A 66 3.27 3.93 -8.95
CA ARG A 66 3.32 5.37 -9.19
C ARG A 66 2.84 6.15 -7.96
N GLY A 67 1.74 5.74 -7.34
CA GLY A 67 1.24 6.35 -6.11
C GLY A 67 2.24 6.28 -4.95
N LEU A 68 2.97 5.17 -4.81
CA LEU A 68 4.03 5.03 -3.80
C LEU A 68 5.24 5.93 -4.10
N LEU A 69 5.62 6.10 -5.37
CA LEU A 69 6.69 6.98 -5.81
C LEU A 69 6.33 8.45 -5.57
N GLU A 70 5.13 8.87 -6.00
CA GLU A 70 4.62 10.24 -5.83
C GLU A 70 4.42 10.58 -4.35
N GLY A 71 3.99 9.60 -3.55
CA GLY A 71 3.84 9.73 -2.10
C GLY A 71 5.15 9.68 -1.31
N GLY A 72 6.30 9.41 -1.97
CA GLY A 72 7.60 9.36 -1.32
C GLY A 72 7.81 8.15 -0.39
N PHE A 73 7.04 7.07 -0.55
CA PHE A 73 7.18 5.84 0.24
C PHE A 73 8.15 4.84 -0.37
N VAL A 74 8.36 4.96 -1.69
CA VAL A 74 9.33 4.20 -2.47
C VAL A 74 10.07 5.19 -3.35
N GLU A 75 11.35 4.95 -3.60
CA GLU A 75 12.14 5.73 -4.54
C GLU A 75 12.66 4.86 -5.69
N ARG A 76 12.82 5.48 -6.86
CA ARG A 76 13.53 4.85 -7.98
C ARG A 76 15.02 5.08 -7.82
N VAL A 77 15.79 4.01 -7.94
CA VAL A 77 17.25 4.03 -7.84
C VAL A 77 17.88 3.44 -9.09
N THR A 78 19.12 3.84 -9.37
CA THR A 78 19.90 3.31 -10.49
C THR A 78 20.52 1.97 -10.13
N ALA A 79 20.32 0.98 -11.00
CA ALA A 79 20.94 -0.35 -10.89
C ALA A 79 21.43 -0.80 -12.26
N SER A 80 22.64 -1.36 -12.34
CA SER A 80 23.21 -1.84 -13.61
C SER A 80 22.48 -3.05 -14.21
N TYR A 81 21.70 -3.76 -13.39
CA TYR A 81 21.02 -5.01 -13.73
C TYR A 81 19.53 -4.84 -14.05
N ALA A 82 18.99 -3.61 -14.03
CA ALA A 82 17.58 -3.37 -14.28
C ALA A 82 17.36 -2.02 -14.97
N VAL A 83 16.33 -1.95 -15.81
CA VAL A 83 15.88 -0.66 -16.37
C VAL A 83 15.41 0.23 -15.23
N TYR A 84 14.64 -0.33 -14.31
CA TYR A 84 14.18 0.34 -13.10
C TYR A 84 14.38 -0.53 -11.87
N ALA A 85 14.89 0.08 -10.80
CA ALA A 85 14.98 -0.52 -9.49
C ALA A 85 14.39 0.41 -8.43
N TYR A 86 13.92 -0.18 -7.33
CA TYR A 86 13.15 0.48 -6.31
C TYR A 86 13.68 0.15 -4.92
N ALA A 87 13.68 1.14 -4.04
CA ALA A 87 14.00 0.98 -2.63
C ALA A 87 12.91 1.62 -1.76
N PRO A 88 12.58 1.05 -0.59
CA PRO A 88 11.70 1.72 0.35
C PRO A 88 12.40 2.95 0.93
N THR A 89 11.68 4.06 1.10
CA THR A 89 12.20 5.24 1.81
C THR A 89 12.06 5.07 3.32
N GLN A 90 12.65 5.98 4.10
CA GLN A 90 12.47 5.98 5.55
C GLN A 90 11.00 6.20 5.93
N GLU A 91 10.30 7.07 5.21
CA GLU A 91 8.87 7.34 5.35
C GLU A 91 8.03 6.09 5.05
N GLY A 92 8.39 5.34 4.00
CA GLY A 92 7.77 4.06 3.67
C GLY A 92 7.93 3.03 4.79
N LEU A 93 9.13 2.89 5.34
CA LEU A 93 9.42 1.97 6.44
C LEU A 93 8.70 2.39 7.73
N ALA A 94 8.66 3.68 8.04
CA ALA A 94 7.95 4.23 9.20
C ALA A 94 6.44 3.96 9.11
N LEU A 95 5.84 4.09 7.93
CA LEU A 95 4.45 3.74 7.70
C LEU A 95 4.20 2.25 8.03
N LEU A 96 5.04 1.34 7.53
CA LEU A 96 4.91 -0.09 7.84
C LEU A 96 5.04 -0.39 9.34
N ALA A 97 6.01 0.23 10.01
CA ALA A 97 6.24 0.07 11.45
C ALA A 97 5.03 0.53 12.28
N SER A 98 4.39 1.65 11.90
CA SER A 98 3.21 2.16 12.61
C SER A 98 2.03 1.17 12.62
N LEU A 99 1.93 0.31 11.61
CA LEU A 99 0.90 -0.71 11.52
C LEU A 99 1.17 -1.85 12.51
N GLU A 100 2.43 -2.26 12.68
CA GLU A 100 2.83 -3.30 13.61
C GLU A 100 2.63 -2.88 15.07
N GLU A 101 2.92 -1.61 15.39
CA GLU A 101 2.63 -1.03 16.71
C GLU A 101 1.13 -0.99 17.01
N SER A 102 0.28 -0.68 16.02
CA SER A 102 -1.18 -0.68 16.21
C SER A 102 -1.76 -2.09 16.43
N THR A 103 -1.03 -3.14 16.01
CA THR A 103 -1.46 -4.54 16.15
C THR A 103 -0.94 -5.17 17.44
N GLY A 104 -0.13 -4.45 18.23
CA GLY A 104 0.51 -4.92 19.46
C GLY A 104 0.07 -4.20 20.74
N ALA A 105 -0.61 -4.97 21.61
CA ALA A 105 -0.75 -4.84 23.08
C ALA A 105 -2.02 -4.18 23.68
N PRO A 106 -2.91 -4.96 24.34
CA PRO A 106 -3.71 -4.42 25.44
C PRO A 106 -2.77 -4.03 26.58
N LYS A 107 -2.76 -2.73 26.96
CA LYS A 107 -2.03 -2.23 28.13
C LYS A 107 -2.38 -3.08 29.37
N ALA A 108 -1.43 -3.87 29.86
CA ALA A 108 -1.55 -4.59 31.12
C ALA A 108 -1.90 -3.59 32.24
N ARG A 109 -3.12 -3.68 32.77
CA ARG A 109 -3.54 -2.90 33.94
C ARG A 109 -2.66 -3.32 35.12
N LYS A 110 -1.94 -2.37 35.72
CA LYS A 110 -1.20 -2.57 36.97
C LYS A 110 -2.11 -3.22 38.03
N PRO A 111 -1.63 -4.21 38.80
CA PRO A 111 -2.42 -4.78 39.88
C PRO A 111 -2.64 -3.70 40.95
N ARG A 112 -3.91 -3.44 41.27
CA ARG A 112 -4.27 -2.62 42.43
C ARG A 112 -3.83 -3.36 43.68
N LYS A 113 -2.87 -2.80 44.43
CA LYS A 113 -2.58 -3.23 45.80
C LYS A 113 -3.88 -3.15 46.60
N ARG A 114 -4.39 -4.31 47.05
CA ARG A 114 -5.39 -4.35 48.12
C ARG A 114 -4.62 -4.17 49.42
N GLY A 115 -4.97 -3.09 50.14
CA GLY A 115 -4.61 -2.91 51.54
C GLY A 115 -5.46 -3.79 52.44
#